data_AF-A0A1H1EYW3-F1
#
_entry.id   AF-A0A1H1EYW3-F1
#
_cell.length_a   1.000
_cell.length_b   1.000
_cell.length_c   1.000
_cell.angle_alpha   90.00
_cell.angle_beta   90.00
_cell.angle_gamma   90.00
#
_symmetry.space_group_name_H-M   'P 1'
#
loop_
_entity.id
_entity.type
_entity.pdbx_description
1 polymer ?
#
loop_
_entity_poly.entity_id
_entity_poly.type
_entity_poly.pdbx_seq_one_letter_code
_entity_poly.pdbx_strand_id
1 'polypeptide(L)'
;MGRQKQDGTVGKGECELCRITYSIYSNFPPMPSAMALNVETGEWFPFDRLKSYSNGYDMAEALGYAWACDCRGRKATPALTSKVRTGVLAVQSEAARHDEQFTLHDANGRPLASTYYTVRLLSGALHRGTTDSQGRTERYETEGAQSMHIYLGHREVA
;
A
#
# COMPACT_ATOMS: atom_id res chain seq x y z
N MET A 1 23.41 -13.29 -37.73
CA MET A 1 23.21 -13.24 -36.27
C MET A 1 21.92 -12.47 -36.04
N GLY A 2 20.90 -13.20 -35.59
CA GLY A 2 19.49 -12.85 -35.78
C GLY A 2 19.00 -11.71 -34.89
N ARG A 3 18.29 -10.77 -35.52
CA ARG A 3 17.30 -9.92 -34.85
C ARG A 3 16.18 -10.82 -34.36
N GLN A 4 16.07 -11.03 -33.05
CA GLN A 4 14.87 -11.61 -32.48
C GLN A 4 13.76 -10.56 -32.53
N LYS A 5 12.95 -10.68 -33.57
CA LYS A 5 11.54 -10.26 -33.61
C LYS A 5 10.86 -10.79 -32.33
N GLN A 6 10.35 -9.89 -31.51
CA GLN A 6 9.23 -10.23 -30.65
C GLN A 6 7.97 -9.99 -31.48
N ASP A 7 7.65 -11.00 -32.29
CA ASP A 7 6.30 -11.22 -32.81
C ASP A 7 5.57 -11.97 -31.71
N GLY A 8 4.83 -11.22 -30.89
CA GLY A 8 3.97 -11.75 -29.85
C GLY A 8 2.56 -11.33 -30.16
N THR A 9 1.85 -12.17 -30.91
CA THR A 9 0.40 -12.13 -31.05
C THR A 9 -0.19 -12.31 -29.64
N VAL A 10 -0.40 -11.22 -28.91
CA VAL A 10 -1.00 -11.24 -27.57
C VAL A 10 -2.46 -11.65 -27.74
N GLY A 11 -2.72 -12.94 -27.55
CA GLY A 11 -4.08 -13.43 -27.33
C GLY A 11 -4.75 -12.58 -26.26
N LYS A 12 -6.04 -12.31 -26.42
CA LYS A 12 -6.92 -11.55 -25.51
C LYS A 12 -6.95 -12.15 -24.08
N GLY A 13 -5.83 -12.10 -23.38
CA GLY A 13 -5.61 -12.54 -22.02
C GLY A 13 -5.49 -11.33 -21.10
N GLU A 14 -5.75 -11.54 -19.82
CA GLU A 14 -5.49 -10.56 -18.78
C GLU A 14 -4.01 -10.12 -18.77
N CYS A 15 -3.76 -8.85 -18.45
CA CYS A 15 -2.39 -8.35 -18.24
C CYS A 15 -1.76 -9.08 -17.04
N GLU A 16 -0.42 -9.21 -17.01
CA GLU A 16 0.31 -9.83 -15.90
C GLU A 16 -0.06 -9.21 -14.54
N LEU A 17 -0.24 -7.88 -14.50
CA LEU A 17 -0.66 -7.19 -13.28
C LEU A 17 -2.05 -7.67 -12.79
N CYS A 18 -3.04 -7.76 -13.67
CA CYS A 18 -4.37 -8.28 -13.30
C CYS A 18 -4.31 -9.74 -12.87
N ARG A 19 -3.53 -10.56 -13.59
CA ARG A 19 -3.35 -11.98 -13.27
C ARG A 19 -2.76 -12.16 -11.87
N ILE A 20 -1.69 -11.42 -11.56
CA ILE A 20 -1.02 -11.46 -10.26
C ILE A 20 -1.95 -10.93 -9.17
N THR A 21 -2.59 -9.78 -9.38
CA THR A 21 -3.58 -9.22 -8.45
C THR A 21 -4.66 -10.24 -8.12
N TYR A 22 -5.28 -10.84 -9.13
CA TYR A 22 -6.33 -11.84 -8.91
C TYR A 22 -5.80 -13.05 -8.14
N SER A 23 -4.63 -13.56 -8.52
CA SER A 23 -4.01 -14.72 -7.86
C SER A 23 -3.68 -14.47 -6.39
N ILE A 24 -3.22 -13.27 -6.04
CA ILE A 24 -2.90 -12.91 -4.66
C ILE A 24 -4.18 -12.86 -3.82
N TYR A 25 -5.17 -12.09 -4.26
CA TYR A 25 -6.35 -11.81 -3.42
C TYR A 25 -7.37 -12.96 -3.40
N SER A 26 -7.47 -13.75 -4.47
CA SER A 26 -8.38 -14.91 -4.51
C SER A 26 -7.90 -16.06 -3.63
N ASN A 27 -6.57 -16.26 -3.55
CA ASN A 27 -5.96 -17.30 -2.71
C ASN A 27 -5.70 -16.82 -1.27
N PHE A 28 -5.96 -15.55 -0.98
CA PHE A 28 -5.74 -15.01 0.36
C PHE A 28 -6.73 -15.65 1.36
N PRO A 29 -6.25 -16.12 2.53
CA PRO A 29 -7.12 -16.66 3.57
C PRO A 29 -8.23 -15.66 3.95
N PRO A 30 -9.39 -16.13 4.43
CA PRO A 30 -10.46 -15.26 4.88
C PRO A 30 -9.96 -14.34 6.01
N MET A 31 -10.18 -13.04 5.85
CA MET A 31 -9.81 -12.01 6.80
C MET A 31 -10.99 -11.06 7.01
N PRO A 32 -11.95 -11.42 7.87
CA PRO A 32 -13.22 -10.70 8.01
C PRO A 32 -13.07 -9.27 8.54
N SER A 33 -11.96 -8.98 9.22
CA SER A 33 -11.63 -7.64 9.73
C SER A 33 -10.58 -6.92 8.88
N ALA A 34 -10.03 -7.56 7.85
CA ALA A 34 -9.05 -6.88 7.00
C ALA A 34 -9.74 -5.82 6.17
N MET A 35 -9.06 -4.69 6.05
CA MET A 35 -9.45 -3.60 5.18
C MET A 35 -8.44 -3.52 4.05
N ALA A 36 -8.93 -3.27 2.85
CA ALA A 36 -8.14 -2.90 1.70
C ALA A 36 -8.15 -1.37 1.57
N LEU A 37 -7.01 -0.79 1.19
CA LEU A 37 -6.89 0.63 0.90
C LEU A 37 -6.96 0.84 -0.61
N ASN A 38 -7.82 1.73 -1.05
CA ASN A 38 -7.69 2.33 -2.37
C ASN A 38 -6.57 3.37 -2.31
N VAL A 39 -5.46 3.14 -3.00
CA VAL A 39 -4.27 4.01 -2.91
C VAL A 39 -4.45 5.36 -3.61
N GLU A 40 -5.43 5.47 -4.50
CA GLU A 40 -5.74 6.69 -5.24
C GLU A 40 -6.66 7.61 -4.41
N THR A 41 -7.69 7.05 -3.79
CA THR A 41 -8.69 7.82 -3.03
C THR A 41 -8.38 7.91 -1.52
N GLY A 42 -7.53 7.02 -1.00
CA GLY A 42 -7.29 6.88 0.44
C GLY A 42 -8.45 6.20 1.20
N GLU A 43 -9.46 5.70 0.49
CA GLU A 43 -10.62 5.04 1.09
C GLU A 43 -10.27 3.62 1.55
N TRP A 44 -10.57 3.33 2.81
CA TRP A 44 -10.53 1.97 3.33
C TRP A 44 -11.87 1.27 3.09
N PHE A 45 -11.83 0.04 2.57
CA PHE A 45 -13.02 -0.77 2.35
C PHE A 45 -12.79 -2.21 2.82
N PRO A 46 -13.85 -2.98 3.16
CA PRO A 46 -13.70 -4.35 3.62
C PRO A 46 -12.98 -5.21 2.60
N PHE A 47 -11.96 -5.97 3.03
CA PHE A 47 -11.17 -6.84 2.15
C PHE A 47 -12.03 -7.89 1.44
N ASP A 48 -13.12 -8.34 2.06
CA ASP A 48 -14.09 -9.25 1.43
C ASP A 48 -14.69 -8.68 0.14
N ARG A 49 -14.73 -7.34 -0.02
CA ARG A 49 -15.12 -6.70 -1.28
C ARG A 49 -14.12 -7.05 -2.40
N LEU A 50 -12.82 -7.14 -2.13
CA LEU A 50 -11.84 -7.58 -3.13
C LEU A 50 -12.15 -8.98 -3.62
N LYS A 51 -12.42 -9.90 -2.69
CA LYS A 51 -12.75 -11.30 -3.00
C LYS A 51 -14.07 -11.45 -3.75
N SER A 52 -14.93 -10.43 -3.73
CA SER A 52 -16.19 -10.44 -4.49
C SER A 52 -16.01 -10.11 -5.98
N TYR A 53 -14.86 -9.56 -6.38
CA TYR A 53 -14.58 -9.27 -7.78
C TYR A 53 -14.22 -10.52 -8.58
N SER A 54 -14.70 -10.57 -9.82
CA SER A 54 -14.57 -11.73 -10.70
C SER A 54 -13.23 -11.78 -11.46
N ASN A 55 -12.47 -10.70 -11.46
CA ASN A 55 -11.23 -10.57 -12.22
C ASN A 55 -10.29 -9.57 -11.55
N GLY A 56 -9.00 -9.65 -11.89
CA GLY A 56 -7.97 -8.80 -11.29
C GLY A 56 -7.99 -7.34 -11.75
N TYR A 57 -8.69 -7.01 -12.84
CA TYR A 57 -8.85 -5.61 -13.25
C TYR A 57 -9.76 -4.87 -12.27
N ASP A 58 -10.93 -5.44 -11.95
CA ASP A 58 -11.86 -4.84 -10.99
C ASP A 58 -11.24 -4.74 -9.58
N MET A 59 -10.42 -5.72 -9.19
CA MET A 59 -9.63 -5.66 -7.95
C MET A 59 -8.60 -4.52 -7.99
N ALA A 60 -7.85 -4.39 -9.09
CA ALA A 60 -6.86 -3.32 -9.26
C ALA A 60 -7.51 -1.92 -9.30
N GLU A 61 -8.71 -1.80 -9.89
CA GLU A 61 -9.48 -0.56 -9.91
C GLU A 61 -9.97 -0.21 -8.50
N ALA A 62 -10.54 -1.18 -7.78
CA ALA A 62 -10.94 -0.99 -6.39
C ALA A 62 -9.77 -0.60 -5.47
N LEU A 63 -8.56 -1.08 -5.77
CA LEU A 63 -7.34 -0.75 -5.05
C LEU A 63 -6.67 0.55 -5.52
N GLY A 64 -7.17 1.21 -6.58
CA GLY A 64 -6.64 2.49 -7.05
C GLY A 64 -5.32 2.42 -7.83
N TYR A 65 -4.97 1.25 -8.38
CA TYR A 65 -3.76 1.10 -9.20
C TYR A 65 -4.03 0.53 -10.60
N ALA A 66 -5.28 0.49 -11.05
CA ALA A 66 -5.63 0.01 -12.39
C ALA A 66 -4.92 0.77 -13.53
N TRP A 67 -4.50 2.02 -13.31
CA TRP A 67 -3.69 2.80 -14.26
C TRP A 67 -2.36 2.12 -14.62
N ALA A 68 -1.86 1.22 -13.76
CA ALA A 68 -0.63 0.46 -13.98
C ALA A 68 -0.83 -0.81 -14.82
N CYS A 69 -2.08 -1.20 -15.14
CA CYS A 69 -2.32 -2.37 -15.98
C CYS A 69 -2.22 -2.04 -17.47
N ASP A 70 -1.67 -2.99 -18.23
CA ASP A 70 -1.60 -2.95 -19.70
C ASP A 70 -2.89 -3.35 -20.41
N CYS A 71 -4.01 -3.58 -19.71
CA CYS A 71 -5.32 -3.92 -20.28
C CYS A 71 -6.01 -2.72 -20.97
N ARG A 72 -5.24 -1.79 -21.54
CA ARG A 72 -5.72 -0.53 -22.15
C ARG A 72 -6.94 -0.78 -23.04
N GLY A 73 -8.07 -0.16 -22.68
CA GLY A 73 -9.31 -0.16 -23.47
C GLY A 73 -10.47 -0.99 -22.91
N ARG A 74 -10.31 -1.74 -21.81
CA ARG A 74 -11.47 -2.31 -21.09
C ARG A 74 -12.13 -1.22 -20.27
N LYS A 75 -13.13 -0.52 -20.84
CA LYS A 75 -14.07 0.22 -20.02
C LYS A 75 -14.80 -0.77 -19.11
N ALA A 76 -14.68 -0.58 -17.79
CA ALA A 76 -15.44 -1.31 -16.81
C ALA A 76 -16.93 -1.26 -17.19
N THR A 77 -17.54 -2.41 -17.40
CA THR A 77 -19.00 -2.53 -17.35
C THR A 77 -19.34 -2.74 -15.89
N PRO A 78 -20.16 -1.89 -15.24
CA PRO A 78 -20.49 -2.07 -13.85
C PRO A 78 -21.44 -3.25 -13.74
N ALA A 79 -21.03 -4.31 -13.03
CA ALA A 79 -21.94 -5.38 -12.65
C ALA A 79 -21.74 -5.73 -11.17
N LEU A 80 -22.20 -4.82 -10.30
CA LEU A 80 -22.71 -5.23 -9.00
C LEU A 80 -23.97 -6.09 -9.24
N THR A 81 -23.89 -7.39 -9.02
CA THR A 81 -25.07 -8.14 -8.56
C THR A 81 -24.66 -9.05 -7.40
N SER A 82 -24.94 -8.57 -6.20
CA SER A 82 -24.78 -9.30 -4.94
C SER A 82 -25.59 -10.60 -4.93
N LYS A 83 -24.96 -11.71 -4.55
CA LYS A 83 -25.64 -12.81 -3.86
C LYS A 83 -24.92 -13.10 -2.55
N VAL A 84 -25.46 -12.54 -1.49
CA VAL A 84 -25.06 -12.74 -0.09
C VAL A 84 -25.40 -14.18 0.34
N ARG A 85 -24.45 -14.87 0.99
CA ARG A 85 -24.77 -15.91 1.98
C ARG A 85 -23.81 -15.83 3.17
N THR A 86 -24.42 -15.59 4.32
CA THR A 86 -23.83 -15.42 5.66
C THR A 86 -23.37 -16.75 6.24
N GLY A 87 -22.23 -16.75 6.93
CA GLY A 87 -21.78 -17.85 7.80
C GLY A 87 -20.65 -17.39 8.70
N VAL A 88 -21.00 -17.00 9.93
CA VAL A 88 -20.08 -16.47 10.96
C VAL A 88 -19.35 -17.62 11.64
N LEU A 89 -18.02 -17.56 11.70
CA LEU A 89 -17.23 -18.21 12.75
C LEU A 89 -16.09 -17.27 13.17
N ALA A 90 -16.22 -16.73 14.38
CA ALA A 90 -15.26 -15.84 15.01
C ALA A 90 -14.10 -16.64 15.62
N VAL A 91 -12.86 -16.23 15.32
CA VAL A 91 -11.71 -16.46 16.19
C VAL A 91 -10.84 -15.20 16.14
N GLN A 92 -10.41 -14.75 17.32
CA GLN A 92 -9.87 -13.43 17.63
C GLN A 92 -8.42 -13.27 17.13
N SER A 93 -8.04 -12.09 16.62
CA SER A 93 -6.66 -11.76 16.22
C SER A 93 -6.08 -10.63 17.06
N GLU A 94 -4.89 -10.84 17.62
CA GLU A 94 -4.15 -9.87 18.41
C GLU A 94 -3.43 -8.88 17.48
N ALA A 95 -3.75 -7.59 17.60
CA ALA A 95 -3.22 -6.52 16.76
C ALA A 95 -1.73 -6.29 17.05
N ALA A 96 -0.85 -6.74 16.15
CA ALA A 96 0.58 -6.46 16.23
C ALA A 96 0.81 -4.96 15.99
N ARG A 97 1.17 -4.22 17.06
CA ARG A 97 1.59 -2.82 16.97
C ARG A 97 2.97 -2.74 16.32
N HIS A 98 3.12 -1.84 15.35
CA HIS A 98 4.40 -1.57 14.70
C HIS A 98 5.13 -0.50 15.48
N ASP A 99 6.45 -0.66 15.67
CA ASP A 99 7.32 0.30 16.35
C ASP A 99 8.57 0.52 15.51
N GLU A 100 8.65 1.68 14.84
CA GLU A 100 9.71 2.01 13.89
C GLU A 100 10.58 3.19 14.35
N GLN A 101 11.87 3.12 14.03
CA GLN A 101 12.86 4.18 14.27
C GLN A 101 13.74 4.35 13.04
N PHE A 102 14.00 5.60 12.65
CA PHE A 102 14.77 5.93 11.44
C PHE A 102 16.13 6.50 11.80
N THR A 103 17.15 6.22 10.97
CA THR A 103 18.49 6.79 11.11
C THR A 103 18.81 7.67 9.91
N LEU A 104 19.11 8.94 10.16
CA LEU A 104 19.36 9.94 9.12
C LEU A 104 20.86 10.06 8.88
N HIS A 105 21.27 10.02 7.60
CA HIS A 105 22.66 10.15 7.19
C HIS A 105 22.84 11.27 6.15
N ASP A 106 24.03 11.87 6.10
CA ASP A 106 24.43 12.80 5.05
C ASP A 106 24.77 12.07 3.75
N ALA A 107 25.11 12.82 2.69
CA ALA A 107 25.48 12.25 1.39
C ALA A 107 26.74 11.37 1.43
N ASN A 108 27.57 11.48 2.48
CA ASN A 108 28.76 10.66 2.70
C ASN A 108 28.49 9.47 3.64
N GLY A 109 27.23 9.24 4.04
CA GLY A 109 26.85 8.17 4.97
C GLY A 109 27.17 8.47 6.43
N ARG A 110 27.48 9.73 6.80
CA ARG A 110 27.70 10.12 8.20
C ARG A 110 26.37 10.38 8.90
N PRO A 111 26.17 9.92 10.14
CA PRO A 111 24.91 10.14 10.85
C PRO A 111 24.67 11.63 11.09
N LEU A 112 23.46 12.08 10.78
CA LEU A 112 22.99 13.44 11.02
C LEU A 112 22.53 13.58 12.47
N ALA A 113 23.50 13.70 13.38
CA ALA A 113 23.21 13.89 14.81
C ALA A 113 22.65 15.29 15.11
N SER A 114 21.85 15.41 16.17
CA SER A 114 21.32 16.69 16.68
C SER A 114 20.64 17.55 15.62
N THR A 115 20.00 16.91 14.65
CA THR A 115 19.37 17.55 13.50
C THR A 115 17.86 17.61 13.72
N TYR A 116 17.28 18.80 13.56
CA TYR A 116 15.83 18.99 13.70
C TYR A 116 15.10 18.37 12.51
N TYR A 117 14.04 17.64 12.82
CA TYR A 117 13.24 16.97 11.81
C TYR A 117 11.75 17.04 12.14
N THR A 118 10.94 16.89 11.11
CA THR A 118 9.48 16.72 11.22
C THR A 118 9.09 15.42 10.52
N VAL A 119 8.41 14.54 11.23
CA VAL A 119 7.77 13.33 10.71
C VAL A 119 6.30 13.62 10.48
N ARG A 120 5.80 13.31 9.28
CA ARG A 120 4.38 13.33 8.95
C ARG A 120 3.87 11.91 8.81
N LEU A 121 2.92 11.54 9.66
CA LEU A 121 2.19 10.28 9.60
C LEU A 121 1.10 10.35 8.52
N LEU A 122 0.63 9.18 8.06
CA LEU A 122 -0.45 9.09 7.06
C LEU A 122 -1.76 9.71 7.56
N SER A 123 -2.00 9.70 8.88
CA SER A 123 -3.11 10.41 9.53
C SER A 123 -3.04 11.94 9.37
N GLY A 124 -1.94 12.47 8.85
CA GLY A 124 -1.67 13.91 8.77
C GLY A 124 -1.05 14.48 10.06
N ALA A 125 -0.91 13.69 11.12
CA ALA A 125 -0.24 14.11 12.33
C ALA A 125 1.24 14.43 12.08
N LEU A 126 1.70 15.55 12.64
CA LEU A 126 3.08 16.02 12.54
C LEU A 126 3.78 15.86 13.88
N HIS A 127 4.84 15.08 13.90
CA HIS A 127 5.74 14.91 15.04
C HIS A 127 7.04 15.66 14.74
N ARG A 128 7.48 16.50 15.67
CA ARG A 128 8.74 17.23 15.53
C ARG A 128 9.72 16.72 16.55
N GLY A 129 10.96 16.50 16.14
CA GLY A 129 11.99 15.94 17.00
C GLY A 129 13.38 16.43 16.64
N THR A 130 14.36 15.95 17.40
CA THR A 130 15.78 16.14 17.10
C THR A 130 16.46 14.79 17.17
N THR A 131 17.29 14.48 16.18
CA THR A 131 17.98 13.20 16.13
C THR A 131 19.01 13.05 17.25
N ASP A 132 19.24 11.82 17.71
CA ASP A 132 20.24 11.50 18.73
C ASP A 132 21.68 11.56 18.19
N SER A 133 22.66 11.19 19.02
CA SER A 133 24.09 11.19 18.66
C SER A 133 24.45 10.20 17.55
N GLN A 134 23.57 9.25 17.23
CA GLN A 134 23.71 8.29 16.13
C GLN A 134 22.84 8.67 14.93
N GLY A 135 22.21 9.85 14.93
CA GLY A 135 21.33 10.30 13.86
C GLY A 135 19.95 9.64 13.89
N ARG A 136 19.55 9.00 15.00
CA ARG A 136 18.27 8.30 15.11
C ARG A 136 17.14 9.23 15.53
N THR A 137 15.98 9.05 14.92
CA THR A 137 14.72 9.70 15.34
C THR A 137 14.18 9.07 16.62
N GLU A 138 13.12 9.66 17.17
CA GLU A 138 12.25 8.97 18.12
C GLU A 138 11.63 7.71 17.48
N ARG A 139 11.07 6.85 18.35
CA ARG A 139 10.30 5.68 17.97
C ARG A 139 8.85 6.07 17.70
N TYR A 140 8.28 5.49 16.65
CA TYR A 140 6.90 5.74 16.24
C TYR A 140 6.12 4.45 16.27
N GLU A 141 5.12 4.40 17.16
CA GLU A 141 4.17 3.30 17.20
C GLU A 141 3.00 3.56 16.26
N THR A 142 2.70 2.60 15.39
CA THR A 142 1.56 2.66 14.46
C THR A 142 0.74 1.38 14.54
N GLU A 143 -0.57 1.51 14.34
CA GLU A 143 -1.50 0.36 14.36
C GLU A 143 -1.34 -0.58 13.14
N GLY A 144 -0.51 -0.17 12.17
CA GLY A 144 -0.20 -0.92 10.96
C GLY A 144 0.99 -0.28 10.23
N ALA A 145 1.57 -1.02 9.29
CA ALA A 145 2.59 -0.48 8.39
C ALA A 145 2.00 0.67 7.55
N GLN A 146 2.67 1.82 7.54
CA GLN A 146 2.22 3.01 6.80
C GLN A 146 3.39 3.83 6.28
N SER A 147 3.17 4.61 5.22
CA SER A 147 4.19 5.53 4.70
C SER A 147 4.36 6.73 5.62
N MET A 148 5.61 7.08 5.92
CA MET A 148 5.98 8.22 6.76
C MET A 148 6.90 9.13 5.98
N HIS A 149 6.64 10.44 6.04
CA HIS A 149 7.50 11.44 5.41
C HIS A 149 8.36 12.13 6.46
N ILE A 150 9.67 12.11 6.27
CA ILE A 150 10.62 12.80 7.16
C ILE A 150 11.16 14.03 6.44
N TYR A 151 10.90 15.19 7.00
CA TYR A 151 11.39 16.48 6.55
C TYR A 151 12.53 16.91 7.44
N LEU A 152 13.68 17.21 6.83
CA LEU A 152 14.84 17.78 7.50
C LEU A 152 14.74 19.32 7.45
N GLY A 153 14.96 20.00 8.58
CA GLY A 153 15.21 21.44 8.56
C GLY A 153 14.34 22.33 9.44
N HIS A 154 14.60 23.63 9.27
CA HIS A 154 14.45 24.81 10.14
C HIS A 154 13.37 24.80 11.25
N ARG A 155 13.84 24.96 12.49
CA ARG A 155 13.08 25.50 13.61
C ARG A 155 13.19 27.03 13.55
N GLU A 156 12.10 27.72 13.27
CA GLU A 156 12.04 29.17 13.49
C GLU A 156 12.21 29.40 15.00
N VAL A 157 13.32 30.03 15.37
CA VAL A 157 13.51 30.54 16.72
C VAL A 157 12.84 31.90 16.74
N ALA A 158 11.74 32.02 17.50
CA ALA A 158 11.18 33.31 17.87
C ALA A 158 12.15 34.09 18.77
#